data_AF-A0A8R7UNR4-F1
#
_entry.id   AF-A0A8R7UNR4-F1
#
_cell.length_a   1.000
_cell.length_b   1.000
_cell.length_c   1.000
_cell.angle_alpha   90.00
_cell.angle_beta   90.00
_cell.angle_gamma   90.00
#
_symmetry.space_group_name_H-M   'P 1'
#
loop_
_entity.id
_entity.type
_entity.pdbx_description
1 polymer ?
#
loop_
_entity_poly.entity_id
_entity_poly.type
_entity_poly.pdbx_seq_one_letter_code
_entity_poly.pdbx_strand_id
1 'polypeptide(L)'
;MGALDGGLGISHSDKRFVRFKKDKKQLGAEIHRKYIYEGHVADYMKSIADEQPKKYQSHFSEYIKKNIAADDMEALYKKVHAAICAYPTMAKSTKEPSKTHKS
;
A
#
# COMPACT_ATOMS: atom_id res chain seq x y z
N MET A 1 3.56 4.65 -5.14
CA MET A 1 3.79 5.89 -5.90
C MET A 1 2.76 6.92 -5.45
N GLY A 2 3.21 8.14 -5.22
CA GLY A 2 2.36 9.31 -4.93
C GLY A 2 2.12 10.18 -6.17
N ALA A 3 1.36 11.25 -5.99
CA ALA A 3 1.02 12.19 -7.07
C ALA A 3 2.26 12.94 -7.64
N LEU A 4 3.25 13.23 -6.79
CA LEU A 4 4.53 13.81 -7.21
C LEU A 4 5.31 12.85 -8.12
N ASP A 5 5.34 11.56 -7.78
CA ASP A 5 5.97 10.52 -8.62
C ASP A 5 5.25 10.37 -9.97
N GLY A 6 3.97 10.77 -10.04
CA GLY A 6 3.17 10.81 -11.26
C GLY A 6 3.28 12.10 -12.07
N GLY A 7 4.16 13.04 -11.68
CA GLY A 7 4.43 14.27 -12.43
C GLY A 7 3.58 15.49 -12.03
N LEU A 8 2.74 15.38 -10.99
CA LEU A 8 1.96 16.53 -10.49
C LEU A 8 2.80 17.35 -9.49
N GLY A 9 3.04 18.61 -9.82
CA GLY A 9 3.78 19.54 -8.95
C GLY A 9 2.95 20.01 -7.75
N ILE A 10 3.01 19.27 -6.64
CA ILE A 10 2.33 19.62 -5.38
C ILE A 10 3.34 20.19 -4.37
N SER A 11 3.09 21.41 -3.90
CA SER A 11 3.85 21.99 -2.79
C SER A 11 3.71 21.14 -1.53
N HIS A 12 4.82 20.60 -1.03
CA HIS A 12 4.85 19.73 0.15
C HIS A 12 6.11 19.99 1.00
N SER A 13 6.14 19.41 2.20
CA SER A 13 7.31 19.42 3.09
C SER A 13 7.60 18.01 3.58
N ASP A 14 8.88 17.67 3.68
CA ASP A 14 9.32 16.31 4.04
C ASP A 14 9.00 15.91 5.48
N LYS A 15 8.60 16.87 6.31
CA LYS A 15 8.33 16.69 7.74
C LYS A 15 7.22 15.69 8.06
N ARG A 16 6.36 15.38 7.08
CA ARG A 16 5.22 14.46 7.21
C ARG A 16 5.46 13.11 6.55
N PHE A 17 6.61 12.92 5.89
CA PHE A 17 6.98 11.60 5.39
C PHE A 17 7.30 10.65 6.54
N VAL A 18 7.05 9.35 6.28
CA VAL A 18 7.27 8.29 7.25
C VAL A 18 8.69 8.34 7.80
N ARG A 19 8.79 8.27 9.13
CA ARG A 19 10.06 8.24 9.88
C ARG A 19 10.96 9.46 9.66
N PHE A 20 10.42 10.62 9.24
CA PHE A 20 11.17 11.88 9.26
C PHE A 20 11.64 12.17 10.68
N LYS A 21 12.96 12.13 10.90
CA LYS A 21 13.55 12.45 12.22
C LYS A 21 13.74 13.95 12.30
N LYS A 22 12.90 14.64 13.07
CA LYS A 22 12.98 16.10 13.28
C LYS A 22 14.37 16.52 13.77
N ASP A 23 14.98 15.74 14.65
CA ASP A 23 16.29 16.03 15.26
C ASP A 23 17.44 15.95 14.27
N LYS A 24 17.39 14.98 13.35
CA LYS A 24 18.44 14.78 12.35
C LYS A 24 18.13 15.45 11.00
N LYS A 25 16.93 16.02 10.84
CA LYS A 25 16.38 16.54 9.57
C LYS A 25 16.61 15.57 8.39
N GLN A 26 16.58 14.27 8.67
CA GLN A 26 16.90 13.23 7.69
C GLN A 26 15.67 12.37 7.44
N LEU A 27 15.46 12.12 6.15
CA LEU A 27 14.46 11.19 5.66
C LEU A 27 15.09 9.80 5.61
N GLY A 28 14.47 8.82 6.27
CA GLY A 28 14.88 7.43 6.11
C GLY A 28 14.41 6.89 4.77
N ALA A 29 15.11 7.18 3.68
CA ALA A 29 14.70 6.84 2.31
C ALA A 29 14.39 5.34 2.12
N GLU A 30 15.18 4.48 2.75
CA GLU A 30 14.96 3.03 2.72
C GLU A 30 13.63 2.62 3.37
N ILE A 31 13.31 3.20 4.53
CA ILE A 31 12.05 2.96 5.24
C ILE A 31 10.89 3.57 4.46
N HIS A 32 11.07 4.77 3.90
CA HIS A 32 10.03 5.39 3.08
C HIS A 32 9.68 4.52 1.87
N ARG A 33 10.71 4.01 1.17
CA ARG A 33 10.53 3.02 0.09
C ARG A 33 9.83 1.76 0.59
N LYS A 34 10.21 1.24 1.76
CA LYS A 34 9.57 0.06 2.36
C LYS A 34 8.07 0.29 2.56
N TYR A 35 7.67 1.47 2.99
CA TYR A 35 6.24 1.80 3.16
C TYR A 35 5.50 1.93 1.82
N ILE A 36 6.14 2.48 0.78
CA ILE A 36 5.54 2.58 -0.57
C ILE A 36 5.17 1.20 -1.12
N TYR A 37 5.97 0.18 -0.81
CA TYR A 37 5.76 -1.19 -1.29
C TYR A 37 5.20 -2.13 -0.22
N GLU A 38 4.47 -1.59 0.77
CA GLU A 38 3.79 -2.35 1.83
C GLU A 38 4.69 -3.29 2.65
N GLY A 39 6.00 -3.02 2.72
CA GLY A 39 6.92 -3.86 3.48
C GLY A 39 6.65 -3.87 4.99
N HIS A 40 5.98 -2.84 5.53
CA HIS A 40 5.54 -2.84 6.93
C HIS A 40 4.36 -3.80 7.17
N VAL A 41 3.47 -3.97 6.19
CA VAL A 41 2.41 -4.98 6.23
C VAL A 41 3.01 -6.36 6.10
N ALA A 42 3.99 -6.54 5.20
CA ALA A 42 4.72 -7.80 5.08
C ALA A 42 5.43 -8.22 6.38
N ASP A 43 6.09 -7.29 7.08
CA ASP A 43 6.66 -7.56 8.40
C ASP A 43 5.59 -8.00 9.41
N TYR A 44 4.45 -7.30 9.43
CA TYR A 44 3.34 -7.62 10.34
C TYR A 44 2.69 -8.96 10.02
N MET A 45 2.53 -9.30 8.74
CA MET A 45 2.09 -10.61 8.28
C MET A 45 3.00 -11.71 8.83
N LYS A 46 4.32 -11.54 8.70
CA LYS A 46 5.31 -12.49 9.22
C LYS A 46 5.23 -12.65 10.73
N SER A 47 5.19 -11.53 11.47
CA SER A 47 5.17 -11.59 12.94
C SER A 47 3.93 -12.30 13.48
N ILE A 48 2.74 -12.01 12.93
CA ILE A 48 1.50 -12.60 13.46
C ILE A 48 1.19 -14.00 12.89
N ALA A 49 1.80 -14.39 11.77
CA ALA A 49 1.67 -15.75 11.25
C ALA A 49 2.19 -16.78 12.26
N ASP A 50 3.34 -16.49 12.86
CA ASP A 50 3.99 -17.38 13.84
C ASP A 50 3.39 -17.23 15.24
N GLU A 51 3.15 -15.99 15.69
CA GLU A 51 2.67 -15.74 17.05
C GLU A 51 1.18 -16.02 17.24
N GLN A 52 0.34 -15.68 16.24
CA GLN A 52 -1.12 -15.60 16.40
C GLN A 52 -1.87 -16.01 15.12
N PRO A 53 -1.86 -17.30 14.74
CA PRO A 53 -2.41 -17.77 13.46
C PRO A 53 -3.90 -17.49 13.28
N LYS A 54 -4.68 -17.43 14.38
CA LYS A 54 -6.10 -17.04 14.33
C LYS A 54 -6.28 -15.57 13.91
N LYS A 55 -5.42 -14.67 14.39
CA LYS A 55 -5.44 -13.25 13.97
C LYS A 55 -4.94 -13.10 12.54
N TYR A 56 -3.92 -13.87 12.16
CA TYR A 56 -3.46 -13.92 10.77
C TYR A 56 -4.60 -14.29 9.81
N GLN A 57 -5.34 -15.36 10.08
CA GLN A 57 -6.49 -15.74 9.26
C GLN A 57 -7.57 -14.66 9.19
N SER A 58 -7.86 -13.98 10.31
CA SER A 58 -8.87 -12.91 10.34
C SER A 58 -8.43 -11.68 9.54
N HIS A 59 -7.23 -11.16 9.80
CA HIS A 59 -6.72 -9.94 9.16
C HIS A 59 -6.39 -10.13 7.68
N PHE A 60 -5.89 -11.31 7.31
CA PHE A 60 -5.38 -11.58 5.97
C PHE A 60 -6.23 -12.59 5.19
N SER A 61 -7.51 -12.75 5.55
CA SER A 61 -8.43 -13.70 4.90
C SER A 61 -8.49 -13.54 3.38
N GLU A 62 -8.51 -12.33 2.86
CA GLU A 62 -8.49 -12.08 1.41
C GLU A 62 -7.14 -12.41 0.75
N TYR A 63 -6.04 -12.16 1.46
CA TYR A 63 -4.69 -12.44 0.98
C TYR A 63 -4.50 -13.96 0.88
N ILE A 64 -4.98 -14.70 1.88
CA ILE A 64 -4.99 -16.17 1.89
C ILE A 64 -5.83 -16.70 0.71
N LYS A 65 -7.03 -16.16 0.49
CA LYS A 65 -7.89 -16.55 -0.66
C LYS A 65 -7.22 -16.31 -2.01
N LYS A 66 -6.39 -15.27 -2.11
CA LYS A 66 -5.68 -14.89 -3.34
C LYS A 66 -4.27 -15.50 -3.42
N ASN A 67 -3.86 -16.32 -2.45
CA ASN A 67 -2.50 -16.87 -2.33
C ASN A 67 -1.41 -15.81 -2.37
N ILE A 68 -1.60 -14.69 -1.67
CA ILE A 68 -0.62 -13.61 -1.54
C ILE A 68 0.13 -13.79 -0.22
N ALA A 69 1.43 -14.08 -0.30
CA ALA A 69 2.29 -14.16 0.86
C ALA A 69 2.96 -12.81 1.17
N ALA A 70 3.57 -12.71 2.36
CA ALA A 70 4.29 -11.51 2.78
C ALA A 70 5.43 -11.12 1.81
N ASP A 71 6.12 -12.12 1.24
CA ASP A 71 7.22 -11.90 0.30
C ASP A 71 6.74 -11.43 -1.08
N ASP A 72 5.47 -11.66 -1.43
CA ASP A 72 4.88 -11.23 -2.70
C ASP A 72 4.47 -9.75 -2.71
N MET A 73 4.34 -9.12 -1.53
CA MET A 73 3.78 -7.78 -1.37
C MET A 73 4.52 -6.72 -2.18
N GLU A 74 5.86 -6.71 -2.12
CA GLU A 74 6.66 -5.72 -2.85
C GLU A 74 6.52 -5.91 -4.37
N ALA A 75 6.55 -7.15 -4.85
CA ALA A 75 6.43 -7.46 -6.27
C ALA A 75 5.03 -7.12 -6.79
N LEU A 76 3.98 -7.39 -6.00
CA LEU A 76 2.60 -7.05 -6.32
C LEU A 76 2.43 -5.55 -6.51
N TYR A 77 2.88 -4.73 -5.55
CA TYR A 77 2.71 -3.27 -5.62
C TYR A 77 3.55 -2.63 -6.73
N LYS A 78 4.74 -3.17 -7.05
CA LYS A 78 5.49 -2.75 -8.25
C LYS A 78 4.70 -2.99 -9.53
N LYS A 79 4.08 -4.17 -9.68
CA LYS A 79 3.25 -4.49 -10.84
C LYS A 79 2.02 -3.58 -10.93
N VAL A 80 1.35 -3.32 -9.80
CA VAL A 80 0.20 -2.41 -9.73
C VAL A 80 0.60 -1.00 -10.17
N HIS A 81 1.71 -0.47 -9.66
CA HIS A 81 2.20 0.85 -10.07
C HIS A 81 2.54 0.92 -11.56
N ALA A 82 3.23 -0.09 -12.10
CA ALA A 82 3.54 -0.15 -13.53
C ALA A 82 2.26 -0.20 -14.39
N ALA A 83 1.25 -0.97 -13.98
CA ALA A 83 -0.03 -1.05 -14.69
C ALA A 83 -0.77 0.29 -14.72
N ILE A 84 -0.80 1.03 -13.61
CA ILE A 84 -1.41 2.37 -13.53
C ILE A 84 -0.65 3.37 -14.40
N CYS A 85 0.69 3.34 -14.40
CA CYS A 85 1.50 4.20 -15.27
C CYS A 85 1.28 3.90 -16.75
N ALA A 86 1.13 2.63 -17.13
CA ALA A 86 0.90 2.23 -18.52
C ALA A 86 -0.52 2.56 -19.00
N TYR A 87 -1.52 2.45 -18.12
CA TYR A 87 -2.92 2.68 -18.44
C TYR A 87 -3.58 3.62 -17.40
N PRO A 88 -3.28 4.93 -17.47
CA PRO A 88 -3.75 5.90 -16.47
C PRO A 88 -5.23 6.27 -16.62
N THR A 89 -5.94 5.67 -17.58
CA THR A 89 -7.35 5.95 -17.87
C THR A 89 -8.26 5.20 -16.91
N MET A 90 -9.24 5.90 -16.33
CA MET A 90 -10.26 5.25 -15.50
C MET A 90 -11.16 4.36 -16.35
N ALA A 91 -11.22 3.06 -16.00
CA ALA A 91 -12.23 2.17 -16.55
C ALA A 91 -13.61 2.56 -16.02
N LYS A 92 -14.61 2.66 -16.92
CA LYS A 92 -15.99 2.90 -16.52
C LYS A 92 -16.51 1.71 -15.72
N SER A 93 -17.16 1.98 -14.59
CA SER A 93 -17.80 0.93 -13.78
C SER A 93 -18.87 0.22 -14.59
N THR A 94 -18.84 -1.11 -14.58
CA THR A 94 -19.92 -1.98 -15.08
C THR A 94 -20.88 -2.43 -13.98
N LYS A 95 -20.64 -2.02 -12.71
CA LYS A 95 -21.58 -2.29 -11.62
C LYS A 95 -22.85 -1.48 -11.80
N GLU A 96 -23.99 -2.14 -11.62
CA GLU A 96 -25.29 -1.46 -11.47
C GLU A 96 -25.21 -0.42 -10.34
N PRO A 97 -25.81 0.78 -10.54
CA PRO A 97 -25.83 1.80 -9.51
C PRO A 97 -26.49 1.25 -8.24
N SER A 98 -25.88 1.49 -7.07
CA SER A 98 -26.42 0.96 -5.82
C SER A 98 -27.81 1.56 -5.56
N LYS A 99 -28.73 0.71 -5.09
CA LYS A 99 -30.01 1.17 -4.56
C LYS A 99 -29.71 2.06 -3.35
N THR A 100 -30.16 3.31 -3.43
CA THR A 100 -30.02 4.32 -2.39
C THR A 100 -30.46 3.78 -1.02
N HIS A 101 -29.57 3.83 -0.03
CA HIS A 101 -29.98 3.72 1.37
C HIS A 101 -30.80 4.98 1.69
N LYS A 102 -32.12 4.85 1.82
CA LYS A 102 -32.93 5.87 2.49
C LYS A 102 -32.50 5.89 3.96
N SER A 103 -32.03 7.05 4.40
CA SER A 103 -31.67 7.34 5.79
C SER A 103 -32.90 7.39 6.69
#